data_AF-A0A438JMW2-F1
#
_entry.id   AF-A0A438JMW2-F1
#
_cell.length_a   1.000
_cell.length_b   1.000
_cell.length_c   1.000
_cell.angle_alpha   90.00
_cell.angle_beta   90.00
_cell.angle_gamma   90.00
#
_symmetry.space_group_name_H-M   'P 1'
#
loop_
_entity.id
_entity.type
_entity.pdbx_description
1 polymer ?
#
loop_
_entity_poly.entity_id
_entity_poly.type
_entity_poly.pdbx_seq_one_letter_code
_entity_poly.pdbx_strand_id
1 'polypeptide(L)'
;MIGSICDSGTVEIIGPIASTVEDVMLVYAAILGSSPADRICLKPAPPCLPNLSSSESLNVMGTLRLGKYTQWFNDVYSTDISDKCEDVLNMLSKNHGCKVTEIIIPELNEMRNAHIVSIGSESVSSLNPHCYDGKISKMTLDTRTNLALFRTFAASDYVAAQCLR
;
A
#
# COMPACT_ATOMS: atom_id res chain seq x y z
N MET A 1 7.54 4.84 -12.26
CA MET A 1 6.77 3.75 -12.90
C MET A 1 6.44 4.20 -14.32
N ILE A 2 7.19 3.82 -15.37
CA ILE A 2 6.98 4.39 -16.72
C ILE A 2 6.31 3.34 -17.60
N GLY A 3 5.27 3.73 -18.34
CA GLY A 3 4.59 2.85 -19.31
C GLY A 3 3.50 1.96 -18.69
N SER A 4 3.02 2.29 -17.50
CA SER A 4 1.79 1.73 -16.92
C SER A 4 0.65 2.74 -16.98
N ILE A 5 -0.59 2.28 -16.80
CA ILE A 5 -1.77 3.15 -16.78
C ILE A 5 -1.85 4.08 -15.55
N CYS A 6 -1.04 3.82 -14.52
CA CYS A 6 -1.00 4.56 -13.26
C CYS A 6 0.36 5.25 -13.03
N ASP A 7 1.07 5.58 -14.11
CA ASP A 7 2.42 6.16 -14.05
C ASP A 7 2.51 7.55 -13.38
N SER A 8 1.39 8.26 -13.30
CA SER A 8 1.29 9.65 -12.84
C SER A 8 0.53 9.81 -11.50
N GLY A 9 0.18 8.71 -10.84
CA GLY A 9 -0.55 8.72 -9.58
C GLY A 9 0.34 8.93 -8.35
N THR A 10 -0.28 9.24 -7.21
CA THR A 10 0.42 9.55 -5.95
C THR A 10 0.34 8.44 -4.92
N VAL A 11 -0.38 7.34 -5.17
CA VAL A 11 -0.53 6.20 -4.24
C VAL A 11 -0.04 4.87 -4.81
N GLU A 12 0.14 4.78 -6.12
CA GLU A 12 0.35 3.52 -6.83
C GLU A 12 1.82 3.11 -6.89
N ILE A 13 2.06 1.81 -6.76
CA ILE A 13 3.36 1.17 -7.01
C ILE A 13 3.16 -0.09 -7.87
N ILE A 14 4.24 -0.57 -8.51
CA ILE A 14 4.27 -1.90 -9.12
C ILE A 14 5.01 -2.83 -8.16
N GLY A 15 4.33 -3.88 -7.72
CA GLY A 15 4.87 -4.90 -6.84
C GLY A 15 4.69 -6.31 -7.42
N PRO A 16 5.63 -7.24 -7.18
CA PRO A 16 5.49 -8.61 -7.63
C PRO A 16 4.59 -9.44 -6.70
N ILE A 17 3.90 -10.43 -7.27
CA ILE A 17 3.16 -11.46 -6.54
C ILE A 17 3.72 -12.82 -6.98
N ALA A 18 4.15 -13.65 -6.03
CA ALA A 18 4.68 -14.98 -6.29
C ALA A 18 4.30 -15.96 -5.16
N SER A 19 4.56 -17.26 -5.36
CA SER A 19 4.21 -18.32 -4.41
C SER A 19 5.12 -18.40 -3.19
N THR A 20 6.31 -17.79 -3.25
CA THR A 20 7.29 -17.82 -2.15
C THR A 20 7.94 -16.44 -1.94
N VAL A 21 8.45 -16.21 -0.73
CA VAL A 21 9.19 -14.97 -0.39
C VAL A 21 10.48 -14.85 -1.21
N GLU A 22 11.14 -15.97 -1.51
CA GLU A 22 12.36 -15.99 -2.33
C GLU A 22 12.08 -15.52 -3.76
N ASP A 23 11.01 -16.02 -4.38
CA ASP A 23 10.59 -15.60 -5.72
C ASP A 23 10.23 -14.11 -5.75
N VAL A 24 9.48 -13.62 -4.75
CA VAL A 24 9.16 -12.19 -4.60
C VAL A 24 10.43 -11.35 -4.52
N MET A 25 11.43 -11.79 -3.75
CA MET A 25 12.70 -11.07 -3.58
C MET A 25 13.49 -11.02 -4.88
N LEU A 26 13.54 -12.12 -5.65
CA LEU A 26 14.22 -12.17 -6.95
C LEU A 26 13.56 -11.22 -7.96
N VAL A 27 12.23 -11.24 -8.06
CA VAL A 27 11.52 -10.34 -8.97
C VAL A 27 11.66 -8.89 -8.54
N TYR A 28 11.56 -8.60 -7.23
CA TYR A 28 11.83 -7.25 -6.69
C TYR A 28 13.23 -6.76 -7.09
N ALA A 29 14.27 -7.58 -6.92
CA ALA A 29 15.63 -7.26 -7.31
C ALA A 29 15.78 -6.96 -8.81
N ALA A 30 14.98 -7.61 -9.65
CA ALA A 30 14.98 -7.40 -11.10
C ALA A 30 14.23 -6.13 -11.54
N ILE A 31 13.13 -5.77 -10.86
CA ILE A 31 12.25 -4.66 -11.28
C ILE A 31 12.51 -3.34 -10.53
N LEU A 32 13.26 -3.38 -9.43
CA LEU A 32 13.50 -2.19 -8.61
C LEU A 32 14.25 -1.10 -9.39
N GLY A 33 13.98 0.16 -9.05
CA GLY A 33 14.61 1.31 -9.66
C GLY A 33 13.65 2.47 -9.83
N SER A 34 13.91 3.57 -9.13
CA SER A 34 13.14 4.81 -9.28
C SER A 34 13.41 5.47 -10.62
N SER A 35 12.39 6.13 -11.18
CA SER A 35 12.54 6.94 -12.40
C SER A 35 13.47 8.13 -12.14
N PRO A 36 14.04 8.77 -13.18
CA PRO A 36 14.88 9.96 -12.99
C PRO A 36 14.17 11.09 -12.21
N ALA A 37 12.88 11.30 -12.46
CA ALA A 37 12.08 12.31 -11.74
C ALA A 37 11.91 11.93 -10.26
N ASP A 38 11.53 10.68 -9.98
CA ASP A 38 11.34 10.20 -8.61
C ASP A 38 12.64 10.25 -7.79
N ARG A 39 13.80 9.97 -8.41
CA ARG A 39 15.10 10.06 -7.74
C ARG A 39 15.39 11.48 -7.25
N ILE A 40 15.02 12.48 -8.03
CA ILE A 40 15.25 13.90 -7.69
C ILE A 40 14.26 14.33 -6.60
N CYS A 41 12.98 14.00 -6.77
CA CYS A 41 11.91 14.45 -5.88
C CYS A 41 11.89 13.71 -4.54
N LEU A 42 12.01 12.37 -4.56
CA LEU A 42 11.84 11.51 -3.39
C LEU A 42 13.16 11.14 -2.71
N LYS A 43 14.30 11.31 -3.39
CA LYS A 43 15.66 11.02 -2.87
C LYS A 43 15.74 9.66 -2.16
N PRO A 44 15.40 8.54 -2.83
CA PRO A 44 15.38 7.24 -2.19
C PRO A 44 16.78 6.84 -1.74
N ALA A 45 16.86 6.13 -0.60
CA ALA A 45 18.08 5.46 -0.19
C ALA A 45 18.46 4.37 -1.21
N PRO A 46 19.76 3.98 -1.28
CA PRO A 46 20.17 2.84 -2.09
C PRO A 46 19.36 1.57 -1.74
N PRO A 47 18.92 0.78 -2.73
CA PRO A 47 18.21 -0.46 -2.46
C PRO A 47 19.08 -1.45 -1.65
N CYS A 48 18.46 -2.13 -0.69
CA CYS A 48 19.08 -3.18 0.11
C CYS A 48 18.25 -4.47 0.02
N LEU A 49 18.92 -5.62 0.06
CA LEU A 49 18.28 -6.94 0.13
C LEU A 49 18.63 -7.62 1.46
N PRO A 50 17.68 -8.33 2.09
CA PRO A 50 17.96 -9.06 3.33
C PRO A 50 18.88 -10.26 3.06
N ASN A 51 19.77 -10.55 4.01
CA ASN A 51 20.59 -11.77 3.96
C ASN A 51 19.86 -12.94 4.65
N LEU A 52 19.31 -13.85 3.85
CA LEU A 52 18.50 -14.98 4.33
C LEU A 52 19.32 -16.17 4.89
N SER A 53 20.64 -16.19 4.71
CA SER A 53 21.48 -17.37 5.05
C SER A 53 22.30 -17.23 6.33
N SER A 54 22.31 -16.06 6.97
CA SER A 54 23.21 -15.77 8.10
C SER A 54 22.56 -16.11 9.46
N SER A 55 23.31 -16.74 10.37
CA SER A 55 22.91 -16.88 11.78
C SER A 55 22.78 -15.54 12.50
N GLU A 56 23.49 -14.50 12.02
CA GLU A 56 23.37 -13.12 12.49
C GLU A 56 21.99 -12.51 12.22
N SER A 57 21.27 -12.97 11.18
CA SER A 57 19.90 -12.54 10.89
C SER A 57 18.92 -12.85 12.04
N LEU A 58 19.13 -13.96 12.76
CA LEU A 58 18.32 -14.35 13.92
C LEU A 58 18.48 -13.35 15.07
N ASN A 59 19.70 -12.83 15.27
CA ASN A 59 19.97 -11.82 16.30
C ASN A 59 19.34 -10.46 15.94
N VAL A 60 19.35 -10.10 14.65
CA VAL A 60 18.69 -8.88 14.18
C VAL A 60 17.17 -8.97 14.36
N MET A 61 16.57 -10.13 14.07
CA MET A 61 15.11 -10.31 14.25
C MET A 61 14.65 -10.05 15.69
N GLY A 62 15.42 -10.47 16.70
CA GLY A 62 15.10 -10.21 18.11
C GLY A 62 15.15 -8.75 18.53
N THR A 63 15.77 -7.88 17.73
CA THR A 63 15.77 -6.43 17.97
C THR A 63 14.53 -5.73 17.39
N LEU A 64 13.75 -6.42 16.55
CA LEU A 64 12.58 -5.84 15.90
C LEU A 64 11.44 -5.64 16.90
N ARG A 65 10.79 -4.48 16.79
CA ARG A 65 9.55 -4.16 17.50
C ARG A 65 8.40 -4.25 16.51
N LEU A 66 7.41 -5.07 16.83
CA LEU A 66 6.21 -5.25 16.02
C LEU A 66 5.09 -4.41 16.63
N GLY A 67 4.70 -3.33 15.96
CA GLY A 67 3.59 -2.50 16.39
C GLY A 67 2.26 -3.19 16.10
N LYS A 68 1.44 -3.42 17.14
CA LYS A 68 0.09 -3.96 17.00
C LYS A 68 -0.91 -2.95 17.54
N TYR A 69 -1.88 -2.55 16.73
CA TYR A 69 -3.05 -1.81 17.21
C TYR A 69 -4.17 -2.81 17.45
N THR A 70 -4.37 -3.24 18.70
CA THR A 70 -5.20 -4.40 19.02
C THR A 70 -6.65 -4.23 18.58
N GLN A 71 -7.22 -3.02 18.70
CA GLN A 71 -8.59 -2.77 18.25
C GLN A 71 -8.72 -2.95 16.73
N TRP A 72 -7.81 -2.39 15.95
CA TRP A 72 -7.85 -2.50 14.48
C TRP A 72 -7.47 -3.91 13.99
N PHE A 73 -6.50 -4.55 14.65
CA PHE A 73 -6.06 -5.92 14.32
C PHE A 73 -7.20 -6.95 14.47
N ASN A 74 -8.10 -6.74 15.44
CA ASN A 74 -9.23 -7.61 15.70
C ASN A 74 -10.53 -7.17 14.98
N ASP A 75 -10.50 -6.09 14.19
CA ASP A 75 -11.64 -5.62 13.39
C ASP A 75 -11.74 -6.41 12.08
N VAL A 76 -12.06 -7.69 12.20
CA VAL A 76 -12.13 -8.67 11.12
C VAL A 76 -13.48 -9.38 11.09
N TYR A 77 -13.89 -9.84 9.91
CA TYR A 77 -15.16 -10.55 9.75
C TYR A 77 -15.20 -11.91 10.47
N SER A 78 -14.06 -12.60 10.57
CA SER A 78 -13.91 -13.87 11.28
C SER A 78 -12.69 -13.84 12.19
N THR A 79 -12.85 -14.28 13.44
CA THR A 79 -11.76 -14.35 14.43
C THR A 79 -10.68 -15.35 14.04
N ASP A 80 -10.99 -16.33 13.18
CA ASP A 80 -9.98 -17.26 12.65
C ASP A 80 -8.79 -16.52 12.01
N ILE A 81 -9.04 -15.35 11.42
CA ILE A 81 -8.01 -14.49 10.80
C ILE A 81 -7.10 -13.90 11.87
N SER A 82 -7.69 -13.21 12.86
CA SER A 82 -6.92 -12.54 13.92
C SER A 82 -6.18 -13.55 14.79
N ASP A 83 -6.81 -14.68 15.11
CA ASP A 83 -6.21 -15.75 15.91
C ASP A 83 -5.00 -16.35 15.18
N LYS A 84 -5.11 -16.59 13.87
CA LYS A 84 -3.97 -17.11 13.09
C LYS A 84 -2.83 -16.11 12.98
N CYS A 85 -3.13 -14.82 12.83
CA CYS A 85 -2.10 -13.78 12.84
C CYS A 85 -1.46 -13.64 14.23
N GLU A 86 -2.22 -13.79 15.31
CA GLU A 86 -1.71 -13.78 16.68
C GLU A 86 -0.78 -14.96 16.96
N ASP A 87 -1.12 -16.16 16.47
CA ASP A 87 -0.24 -17.34 16.53
C ASP A 87 1.12 -17.03 15.91
N VAL A 88 1.15 -16.34 14.76
CA VAL A 88 2.39 -15.94 14.08
C VAL A 88 3.19 -14.94 14.92
N LEU A 89 2.55 -13.93 15.52
CA LEU A 89 3.22 -12.97 16.41
C LEU A 89 3.82 -13.67 17.65
N ASN A 90 3.10 -14.62 18.22
CA ASN A 90 3.57 -15.44 19.33
C ASN A 90 4.76 -16.32 18.93
N MET A 91 4.72 -16.94 17.74
CA MET A 91 5.85 -17.71 17.22
C MET A 91 7.08 -16.84 16.98
N LEU A 92 6.92 -15.64 16.41
CA LEU A 92 8.02 -14.69 16.20
C LEU A 92 8.63 -14.25 17.53
N SER A 93 7.80 -13.93 18.52
CA SER A 93 8.25 -13.54 19.86
C SER A 93 9.00 -14.68 20.55
N LYS A 94 8.46 -15.91 20.49
CA LYS A 94 9.02 -17.09 21.14
C LYS A 94 10.33 -17.57 20.49
N ASN A 95 10.37 -17.62 19.16
CA ASN A 95 11.48 -18.25 18.43
C ASN A 95 12.60 -17.26 18.10
N HIS A 96 12.27 -15.96 17.98
CA HIS A 96 13.23 -14.94 17.55
C HIS A 96 13.37 -13.79 18.55
N GLY A 97 12.57 -13.73 19.62
CA GLY A 97 12.65 -12.67 20.63
C GLY A 97 12.05 -11.33 20.21
N CYS A 98 11.28 -11.30 19.10
CA CYS A 98 10.61 -10.09 18.64
C CYS A 98 9.70 -9.50 19.73
N LYS A 99 9.68 -8.17 19.87
CA LYS A 99 8.83 -7.50 20.87
C LYS A 99 7.57 -6.95 20.22
N VAL A 100 6.41 -7.55 20.51
CA VAL A 100 5.11 -6.95 20.18
C VAL A 100 4.85 -5.76 21.11
N THR A 101 4.57 -4.60 20.55
CA THR A 101 4.31 -3.36 21.29
C THR A 101 2.98 -2.80 20.84
N GLU A 102 2.10 -2.48 21.80
CA GLU A 102 0.83 -1.84 21.49
C GLU A 102 1.08 -0.45 20.90
N ILE A 103 0.37 -0.14 19.81
CA ILE A 103 0.35 1.17 19.17
C ILE A 103 -1.09 1.60 18.93
N ILE A 104 -1.29 2.90 18.69
CA ILE A 104 -2.58 3.44 18.27
C ILE A 104 -2.38 4.10 16.92
N ILE A 105 -3.25 3.78 15.97
CA ILE A 105 -3.32 4.46 14.67
C ILE A 105 -4.59 5.33 14.69
N PRO A 106 -4.47 6.64 14.95
CA PRO A 106 -5.63 7.53 14.95
C PRO A 106 -6.15 7.74 13.52
N GLU A 107 -7.34 8.34 13.42
CA GLU A 107 -7.83 8.94 12.16
C GLU A 107 -7.93 7.97 10.95
N LEU A 108 -8.21 6.68 11.22
CA LEU A 108 -8.34 5.66 10.17
C LEU A 108 -9.45 5.99 9.14
N ASN A 109 -10.51 6.68 9.57
CA ASN A 109 -11.61 7.07 8.69
C ASN A 109 -11.21 8.24 7.77
N GLU A 110 -10.50 9.22 8.31
CA GLU A 110 -9.92 10.35 7.59
C GLU A 110 -8.89 9.84 6.58
N MET A 111 -8.02 8.90 6.96
CA MET A 111 -7.08 8.23 6.06
C MET A 111 -7.79 7.55 4.89
N ARG A 112 -8.88 6.81 5.15
CA ARG A 112 -9.70 6.18 4.10
C ARG A 112 -10.28 7.22 3.13
N ASN A 113 -10.80 8.32 3.67
CA ASN A 113 -11.40 9.39 2.88
C ASN A 113 -10.35 10.13 2.03
N ALA A 114 -9.20 10.46 2.61
CA ALA A 114 -8.10 11.10 1.90
C ALA A 114 -7.54 10.20 0.78
N HIS A 115 -7.43 8.90 1.05
CA HIS A 115 -7.00 7.92 0.05
C HIS A 115 -7.97 7.86 -1.15
N ILE A 116 -9.27 7.69 -0.90
CA ILE A 116 -10.25 7.56 -2.00
C ILE A 116 -10.37 8.83 -2.85
N VAL A 117 -10.26 10.01 -2.24
CA VAL A 117 -10.23 11.28 -2.97
C VAL A 117 -8.97 11.38 -3.83
N SER A 118 -7.80 10.99 -3.30
CA SER A 118 -6.53 11.05 -4.02
C SER A 118 -6.55 10.14 -5.26
N ILE A 119 -6.76 8.83 -5.05
CA ILE A 119 -6.75 7.84 -6.14
C ILE A 119 -7.90 8.05 -7.14
N GLY A 120 -9.08 8.44 -6.65
CA GLY A 120 -10.27 8.65 -7.47
C GLY A 120 -10.13 9.86 -8.39
N SER A 121 -9.60 10.97 -7.86
CA SER A 121 -9.38 12.20 -8.66
C SER A 121 -8.36 11.98 -9.77
N GLU A 122 -7.26 11.29 -9.45
CA GLU A 122 -6.19 10.95 -10.40
C GLU A 122 -6.71 9.98 -11.48
N SER A 123 -7.48 8.96 -11.08
CA SER A 123 -8.12 8.01 -12.00
C SER A 123 -9.10 8.69 -12.98
N VAL A 124 -9.96 9.58 -12.48
CA VAL A 124 -10.92 10.33 -13.32
C VAL A 124 -10.17 11.25 -14.28
N SER A 125 -9.15 11.96 -13.81
CA SER A 125 -8.34 12.86 -14.64
C SER A 125 -7.76 12.12 -15.85
N SER A 126 -7.16 10.94 -15.62
CA SER A 126 -6.57 10.10 -16.66
C SER A 126 -7.61 9.52 -17.64
N LEU A 127 -8.80 9.17 -17.17
CA LEU A 127 -9.85 8.54 -17.99
C LEU A 127 -10.79 9.54 -18.67
N ASN A 128 -10.79 10.81 -18.26
CA ASN A 128 -11.71 11.83 -18.75
C ASN A 128 -11.73 11.99 -20.28
N PRO A 129 -10.58 12.05 -20.99
CA PRO A 129 -10.58 12.14 -22.45
C PRO A 129 -11.38 11.01 -23.12
N HIS A 130 -11.24 9.78 -22.63
CA HIS A 130 -12.00 8.64 -23.15
C HIS A 130 -13.49 8.69 -22.80
N CYS A 131 -13.83 9.26 -21.64
CA CYS A 131 -15.21 9.44 -21.25
C CYS A 131 -15.92 10.47 -22.15
N TYR A 132 -15.25 11.57 -22.49
CA TYR A 132 -15.77 12.59 -23.42
C TYR A 132 -15.93 12.06 -24.85
N ASP A 133 -15.10 11.11 -25.28
CA ASP A 133 -15.26 10.36 -26.54
C ASP A 133 -16.44 9.36 -26.53
N GLY A 134 -17.30 9.38 -25.50
CA GLY A 134 -18.44 8.49 -25.38
C GLY A 134 -18.11 7.04 -25.01
N LYS A 135 -16.84 6.73 -24.68
CA LYS A 135 -16.40 5.36 -24.36
C LYS A 135 -16.81 4.91 -22.96
N ILE A 136 -17.34 5.81 -22.12
CA ILE A 136 -17.84 5.47 -20.78
C ILE A 136 -18.93 4.38 -20.80
N SER A 137 -19.73 4.32 -21.86
CA SER A 137 -20.77 3.30 -22.03
C SER A 137 -20.21 1.89 -22.22
N LYS A 138 -18.95 1.77 -22.64
CA LYS A 138 -18.23 0.49 -22.82
C LYS A 138 -17.60 -0.03 -21.53
N MET A 139 -17.57 0.78 -20.47
CA MET A 139 -17.07 0.36 -19.16
C MET A 139 -18.13 -0.46 -18.41
N THR A 140 -17.66 -1.32 -17.50
CA THR A 140 -18.56 -2.09 -16.62
C THR A 140 -19.38 -1.16 -15.72
N LEU A 141 -20.50 -1.66 -15.21
CA LEU A 141 -21.35 -0.90 -14.29
C LEU A 141 -20.61 -0.52 -12.99
N ASP A 142 -19.72 -1.39 -12.52
CA ASP A 142 -18.88 -1.14 -11.35
C ASP A 142 -17.96 0.08 -11.56
N THR A 143 -17.20 0.09 -12.66
CA THR A 143 -16.33 1.23 -13.00
C THR A 143 -17.14 2.52 -13.18
N ARG A 144 -18.30 2.44 -13.83
CA ARG A 144 -19.17 3.62 -14.03
C ARG A 144 -19.71 4.18 -12.71
N THR A 145 -20.03 3.32 -11.74
CA THR A 145 -20.46 3.73 -10.40
C THR A 145 -19.34 4.47 -9.67
N ASN A 146 -18.13 3.91 -9.66
CA ASN A 146 -16.96 4.55 -9.07
C ASN A 146 -16.61 5.88 -9.74
N LEU A 147 -16.61 5.94 -11.08
CA LEU A 147 -16.37 7.19 -11.80
C LEU A 147 -17.46 8.24 -11.57
N ALA A 148 -18.70 7.84 -11.35
CA ALA A 148 -19.76 8.77 -10.98
C ALA A 148 -19.52 9.38 -9.60
N LEU A 149 -19.11 8.57 -8.62
CA LEU A 149 -18.71 9.02 -7.30
C LEU A 149 -17.50 9.96 -7.36
N PHE A 150 -16.41 9.55 -8.03
CA PHE A 150 -15.18 10.35 -8.07
C PHE A 150 -15.37 11.72 -8.72
N ARG A 151 -16.31 11.84 -9.67
CA ARG A 151 -16.66 13.12 -10.29
C ARG A 151 -17.40 14.09 -9.37
N THR A 152 -17.87 13.66 -8.21
CA THR A 152 -18.48 14.57 -7.23
C THR A 152 -17.45 15.28 -6.37
N PHE A 153 -16.19 14.81 -6.34
CA PHE A 153 -15.12 15.45 -5.59
C PHE A 153 -14.74 16.79 -6.22
N ALA A 154 -14.74 17.84 -5.40
CA ALA A 154 -14.26 19.16 -5.80
C ALA A 154 -12.74 19.27 -5.65
N ALA A 155 -12.15 20.24 -6.33
CA ALA A 155 -10.72 20.55 -6.17
C ALA A 155 -10.37 20.90 -4.70
N SER A 156 -11.28 21.57 -3.98
CA SER A 156 -11.12 21.85 -2.55
C SER A 156 -11.06 20.57 -1.70
N ASP A 157 -11.80 19.53 -2.09
CA ASP A 157 -11.80 18.25 -1.37
C ASP A 157 -10.45 17.55 -1.55
N TYR A 158 -9.87 17.62 -2.74
CA TYR A 158 -8.52 17.12 -2.98
C TYR A 158 -7.48 17.86 -2.13
N VAL A 159 -7.55 19.20 -2.08
CA VAL A 159 -6.64 20.00 -1.23
C VAL A 159 -6.80 19.64 0.24
N ALA A 160 -8.04 19.53 0.74
CA ALA A 160 -8.31 19.13 2.12
C ALA A 160 -7.80 17.71 2.41
N ALA A 161 -7.96 16.77 1.47
CA ALA A 161 -7.43 15.42 1.57
C ALA A 161 -5.89 15.41 1.67
N GLN A 162 -5.19 16.28 0.94
CA GLN A 162 -3.73 16.37 1.06
C GLN A 162 -3.27 17.01 2.38
N CYS A 163 -4.13 17.75 3.09
CA CYS A 163 -3.83 18.21 4.45
C CYS A 163 -3.98 17.10 5.50
N LEU A 164 -4.72 16.02 5.18
CA LEU A 164 -4.87 14.84 6.03
C LEU A 164 -3.77 13.78 5.79
N ARG A 165 -3.10 13.82 4.63
CA ARG A 165 -2.01 12.92 4.25
C ARG A 165 -0.69 13.31 4.93
#